data_AF-A0AAU4EIF5-F1
#
_entry.id   AF-A0AAU4EIF5-F1
#
_cell.length_a   1.000
_cell.length_b   1.000
_cell.length_c   1.000
_cell.angle_alpha   90.00
_cell.angle_beta   90.00
_cell.angle_gamma   90.00
#
_symmetry.space_group_name_H-M   'P 1'
#
loop_
_entity.id
_entity.type
_entity.pdbx_description
1 polymer ?
#
loop_
_entity_poly.entity_id
_entity_poly.type
_entity_poly.pdbx_seq_one_letter_code
_entity_poly.pdbx_strand_id
1 'polypeptide(L)'
;MSSGYQVVIDNIRSTGQAAAHVAEGLRGADCAATVPTGDLGMPGSRAALTMAQVKHALVQRETGFETRLDTHAGNMAQAADRYAHQESAAAADLTTRPPGPVKAT
;
A
#
# COMPACT_ATOMS: atom_id res chain seq x y z
N MET A 1 24.41 -12.44 -7.81
CA MET A 1 23.73 -13.16 -6.71
C MET A 1 23.10 -12.10 -5.83
N SER A 2 21.77 -12.12 -5.69
CA SER A 2 21.07 -11.24 -4.74
C SER A 2 21.36 -11.75 -3.32
N SER A 3 21.78 -10.89 -2.40
CA SER A 3 21.96 -11.30 -0.99
C SER A 3 20.59 -11.68 -0.40
N GLY A 4 20.56 -12.55 0.61
CA GLY A 4 19.30 -12.88 1.29
C GLY A 4 18.55 -11.64 1.82
N TYR A 5 19.28 -10.56 2.10
CA TYR A 5 18.73 -9.29 2.53
C TYR A 5 18.05 -8.52 1.40
N GLN A 6 18.64 -8.51 0.20
CA GLN A 6 18.04 -7.89 -0.98
C GLN A 6 16.70 -8.57 -1.35
N VAL A 7 16.59 -9.90 -1.20
CA VAL A 7 15.32 -10.62 -1.38
C VAL A 7 14.23 -10.12 -0.42
N VAL A 8 14.57 -9.81 0.83
CA VAL A 8 13.62 -9.25 1.80
C VAL A 8 13.19 -7.84 1.39
N ILE A 9 14.12 -7.00 0.94
CA ILE A 9 13.81 -5.65 0.43
C ILE A 9 12.85 -5.73 -0.76
N ASP A 10 13.10 -6.65 -1.69
CA ASP A 10 12.26 -6.85 -2.88
C ASP A 10 10.85 -7.32 -2.49
N ASN A 11 10.72 -8.22 -1.51
CA ASN A 11 9.43 -8.65 -0.98
C ASN A 11 8.64 -7.52 -0.32
N ILE A 12 9.32 -6.63 0.42
CA ILE A 12 8.70 -5.44 1.02
C ILE A 12 8.15 -4.54 -0.10
N ARG A 13 8.94 -4.29 -1.15
CA ARG A 13 8.49 -3.50 -2.31
C ARG A 13 7.29 -4.13 -3.00
N SER A 14 7.36 -5.43 -3.27
CA SER A 14 6.27 -6.17 -3.91
C SER A 14 4.98 -6.09 -3.10
N THR A 15 5.07 -6.12 -1.77
CA THR A 15 3.89 -5.99 -0.89
C THR A 15 3.27 -4.61 -1.01
N GLY A 16 4.09 -3.55 -1.02
CA GLY A 16 3.62 -2.18 -1.23
C GLY A 16 2.96 -1.98 -2.60
N GLN A 17 3.55 -2.53 -3.66
CA GLN A 17 2.99 -2.49 -5.02
C GLN A 17 1.66 -3.22 -5.12
N ALA A 18 1.54 -4.40 -4.51
CA ALA A 18 0.28 -5.13 -4.47
C ALA A 18 -0.83 -4.32 -3.77
N ALA A 19 -0.51 -3.67 -2.65
CA ALA A 19 -1.47 -2.79 -1.96
C ALA A 19 -1.91 -1.60 -2.83
N ALA A 20 -0.97 -0.96 -3.55
CA ALA A 20 -1.28 0.12 -4.49
C ALA A 20 -2.19 -0.34 -5.64
N HIS A 21 -1.92 -1.52 -6.21
CA HIS A 21 -2.78 -2.10 -7.25
C HIS A 21 -4.19 -2.42 -6.76
N VAL A 22 -4.34 -2.89 -5.51
CA VAL A 22 -5.67 -3.09 -4.93
C VAL A 22 -6.40 -1.76 -4.74
N ALA A 23 -5.70 -0.71 -4.28
CA ALA A 23 -6.30 0.61 -4.14
C ALA A 23 -6.77 1.17 -5.50
N GLU A 24 -5.97 1.01 -6.55
CA GLU A 24 -6.33 1.38 -7.92
C GLU A 24 -7.53 0.58 -8.43
N GLY A 25 -7.57 -0.73 -8.17
CA GLY A 25 -8.70 -1.59 -8.51
C GLY A 25 -10.00 -1.19 -7.80
N LEU A 26 -9.93 -0.78 -6.52
CA LEU A 26 -11.08 -0.25 -5.79
C LEU A 26 -11.60 1.06 -6.39
N ARG A 27 -10.70 2.01 -6.69
CA ARG A 27 -11.06 3.27 -7.35
C ARG A 27 -11.70 3.04 -8.72
N GLY A 28 -11.18 2.07 -9.48
CA GLY A 28 -11.73 1.72 -10.80
C GLY A 28 -13.09 1.02 -10.73
N ALA A 29 -13.39 0.30 -9.65
CA ALA A 29 -14.67 -0.36 -9.45
C ALA A 29 -15.80 0.62 -9.09
N ASP A 30 -15.49 1.71 -8.36
CA ASP A 30 -16.42 2.79 -7.97
C ASP A 30 -17.81 2.23 -7.58
N CYS A 31 -17.86 1.35 -6.58
CA CYS A 31 -19.09 0.63 -6.27
C CYS A 31 -20.19 1.59 -5.83
N ALA A 32 -19.83 2.72 -5.21
CA ALA A 32 -20.78 3.79 -4.87
C ALA A 32 -21.50 4.40 -6.09
N ALA A 33 -20.88 4.45 -7.27
CA ALA A 33 -21.55 4.91 -8.48
C ALA A 33 -22.70 3.98 -8.92
N THR A 34 -22.64 2.70 -8.56
CA THR A 34 -23.70 1.73 -8.90
C THR A 34 -24.94 1.86 -8.02
N VAL A 35 -24.85 2.55 -6.88
CA VAL A 35 -26.00 2.76 -5.98
C VAL A 35 -26.95 3.79 -6.61
N PRO A 36 -28.20 3.41 -6.93
CA PRO A 36 -29.17 4.32 -7.50
C PRO A 36 -29.41 5.50 -6.56
N THR A 37 -29.52 6.70 -7.13
CA THR A 37 -30.12 7.81 -6.42
C THR A 37 -31.62 7.56 -6.26
N GLY A 38 -32.24 8.13 -5.23
CA GLY A 38 -33.67 7.96 -4.91
C GLY A 38 -34.65 8.45 -5.98
N ASP A 39 -34.13 8.81 -7.15
CA ASP A 39 -34.78 9.46 -8.27
C ASP A 39 -35.50 8.46 -9.20
N LEU A 40 -35.46 7.15 -8.88
CA LEU A 40 -36.21 6.08 -9.54
C LEU A 40 -37.74 6.17 -9.30
N GLY A 41 -38.29 7.38 -9.19
CA GLY A 41 -39.72 7.64 -9.03
C GLY A 41 -40.22 7.69 -7.58
N MET A 42 -39.33 7.74 -6.58
CA MET A 42 -39.73 7.88 -5.16
C MET A 42 -39.09 9.08 -4.41
N PRO A 43 -39.11 10.33 -4.96
CA PRO A 43 -38.61 11.50 -4.25
C PRO A 43 -39.28 11.68 -2.88
N GLY A 44 -38.48 11.95 -1.84
CA GLY A 44 -38.98 12.18 -0.48
C GLY A 44 -39.44 10.93 0.27
N SER A 45 -39.39 9.74 -0.36
CA SER A 45 -39.71 8.49 0.32
C SER A 45 -38.65 8.12 1.36
N ARG A 46 -39.06 7.35 2.37
CA ARG A 46 -38.12 6.75 3.33
C ARG A 46 -37.08 5.85 2.63
N ALA A 47 -37.49 5.17 1.56
CA ALA A 47 -36.59 4.32 0.77
C ALA A 47 -35.48 5.14 0.09
N ALA A 48 -35.81 6.29 -0.50
CA ALA A 48 -34.83 7.21 -1.09
C ALA A 48 -33.82 7.72 -0.05
N LEU A 49 -34.28 8.07 1.15
CA LEU A 49 -33.41 8.48 2.26
C LEU A 49 -32.48 7.35 2.72
N THR A 50 -33.00 6.13 2.87
CA THR A 50 -32.17 4.97 3.24
C THR A 50 -31.13 4.65 2.17
N MET A 51 -31.47 4.72 0.88
CA MET A 51 -30.50 4.52 -0.21
C MET A 51 -29.41 5.59 -0.21
N ALA A 52 -29.75 6.85 0.04
CA ALA A 52 -28.76 7.92 0.17
C ALA A 52 -27.80 7.68 1.35
N GLN A 53 -28.30 7.19 2.49
CA GLN A 53 -27.47 6.81 3.63
C GLN A 53 -26.54 5.64 3.32
N VAL A 54 -27.04 4.61 2.61
CA VAL A 54 -26.23 3.47 2.17
C VAL A 54 -25.13 3.93 1.22
N LYS A 55 -25.46 4.77 0.23
CA LYS A 55 -24.48 5.34 -0.70
C LYS A 55 -23.40 6.12 0.05
N HIS A 56 -23.79 6.99 0.98
CA HIS A 56 -22.85 7.74 1.79
C HIS A 56 -21.93 6.82 2.62
N ALA A 57 -22.50 5.81 3.28
CA ALA A 57 -21.72 4.86 4.07
C ALA A 57 -20.76 4.04 3.20
N LEU A 58 -21.14 3.70 1.97
CA LEU A 58 -20.29 3.00 1.02
C LEU A 58 -19.11 3.86 0.57
N VAL A 59 -19.35 5.11 0.15
CA VAL A 59 -18.30 6.08 -0.21
C VAL A 59 -17.29 6.23 0.92
N GLN A 60 -17.76 6.43 2.16
CA GLN A 60 -16.88 6.58 3.33
C GLN A 60 -16.02 5.33 3.57
N ARG A 61 -16.57 4.14 3.36
CA ARG A 61 -15.83 2.89 3.51
C ARG A 61 -14.79 2.71 2.42
N GLU A 62 -15.15 2.97 1.16
CA GLU A 62 -14.25 2.88 0.01
C GLU A 62 -13.05 3.82 0.20
N THR A 63 -13.29 5.11 0.46
CA THR A 63 -12.23 6.08 0.76
C THR A 63 -11.36 5.64 1.94
N GLY A 64 -11.97 5.07 2.98
CA GLY A 64 -11.23 4.54 4.14
C GLY A 64 -10.36 3.32 3.83
N PHE A 65 -10.76 2.45 2.89
CA PHE A 65 -9.92 1.35 2.43
C PHE A 65 -8.79 1.83 1.53
N GLU A 66 -9.09 2.69 0.55
CA GLU A 66 -8.10 3.32 -0.34
C GLU A 66 -7.00 4.01 0.46
N THR A 67 -7.39 4.87 1.41
CA THR A 67 -6.43 5.60 2.26
C THR A 67 -5.50 4.67 3.04
N ARG A 68 -6.05 3.57 3.59
CA ARG A 68 -5.25 2.60 4.36
C ARG A 68 -4.30 1.82 3.45
N LEU A 69 -4.72 1.46 2.25
CA LEU A 69 -3.88 0.77 1.27
C LEU A 69 -2.77 1.67 0.75
N ASP A 70 -3.07 2.93 0.42
CA ASP A 70 -2.08 3.93 0.00
C ASP A 70 -1.07 4.21 1.12
N THR A 71 -1.54 4.33 2.37
CA THR A 71 -0.66 4.46 3.54
C THR A 71 0.25 3.24 3.71
N HIS A 72 -0.30 2.04 3.55
CA HIS A 72 0.48 0.81 3.65
C HIS A 72 1.53 0.73 2.54
N ALA A 73 1.16 1.04 1.30
CA ALA A 73 2.08 1.08 0.16
C ALA A 73 3.22 2.08 0.38
N GLY A 74 2.91 3.29 0.85
CA GLY A 74 3.91 4.32 1.18
C GLY A 74 4.86 3.89 2.30
N ASN A 75 4.33 3.27 3.36
CA ASN A 75 5.14 2.74 4.45
C ASN A 75 6.10 1.62 3.98
N MET A 76 5.62 0.72 3.12
CA MET A 76 6.47 -0.35 2.55
C MET A 76 7.57 0.21 1.65
N ALA A 77 7.25 1.19 0.79
CA ALA A 77 8.24 1.86 -0.05
C ALA A 77 9.34 2.52 0.81
N GLN A 78 8.93 3.28 1.84
CA GLN A 78 9.88 3.93 2.75
C GLN A 78 10.73 2.91 3.51
N ALA A 79 10.16 1.81 3.96
CA ALA A 79 10.89 0.74 4.63
C ALA A 79 11.95 0.12 3.70
N ALA A 80 11.57 -0.22 2.47
CA ALA A 80 12.49 -0.77 1.48
C ALA A 80 13.65 0.19 1.17
N ASP A 81 13.37 1.49 1.02
CA ASP A 81 14.42 2.48 0.74
C ASP A 81 15.39 2.66 1.91
N ARG A 82 14.88 2.64 3.15
CA ARG A 82 15.73 2.68 4.35
C ARG A 82 16.64 1.46 4.43
N TYR A 83 16.10 0.26 4.21
CA TYR A 83 16.89 -0.97 4.24
C TYR A 83 17.93 -1.02 3.12
N ALA A 84 17.57 -0.60 1.90
CA ALA A 84 18.50 -0.54 0.78
C ALA A 84 19.64 0.45 1.04
N HIS A 85 19.34 1.61 1.62
CA HIS A 85 20.37 2.60 1.98
C HIS A 85 21.33 2.07 3.04
N GLN A 86 20.81 1.41 4.09
CA GLN A 86 21.64 0.82 5.14
C GLN A 86 22.53 -0.31 4.61
N GLU A 87 22.00 -1.17 3.73
CA GLU A 87 22.79 -2.23 3.10
C GLU A 87 23.92 -1.65 2.23
N SER A 88 23.62 -0.60 1.45
CA SER A 88 24.65 0.07 0.64
C SER A 88 25.74 0.70 1.50
N ALA A 89 25.39 1.29 2.65
CA ALA A 89 26.35 1.88 3.58
C ALA A 89 27.23 0.78 4.22
N ALA A 90 26.63 -0.32 4.69
CA ALA A 90 27.35 -1.45 5.25
C ALA A 90 28.31 -2.08 4.22
N ALA A 91 27.88 -2.24 2.97
CA ALA A 91 28.73 -2.72 1.89
C ALA A 91 29.93 -1.78 1.65
N ALA A 92 29.72 -0.47 1.65
CA ALA A 92 30.80 0.51 1.50
C ALA A 92 31.80 0.44 2.67
N ASP A 93 31.33 0.35 3.91
CA ASP A 93 32.19 0.19 5.10
C ASP A 93 33.03 -1.10 5.04
N LEU A 94 32.44 -2.20 4.56
CA LEU A 94 33.16 -3.46 4.39
C LEU A 94 34.22 -3.38 3.29
N THR A 95 33.95 -2.68 2.19
CA THR A 95 34.93 -2.51 1.10
C THR A 95 36.09 -1.57 1.44
N THR A 96 35.89 -0.64 2.38
CA THR A 96 36.92 0.32 2.81
C THR A 96 37.77 -0.18 3.98
N ARG A 97 37.35 -1.26 4.66
CA ARG A 97 38.12 -1.89 5.73
C ARG A 97 39.29 -2.70 5.13
N PRO A 98 40.57 -2.38 5.46
CA PRO A 98 41.69 -3.20 5.04
C PRO A 98 41.55 -4.60 5.68
N PRO A 99 41.93 -5.69 4.99
CA PRO A 99 41.91 -7.03 5.57
C PRO A 99 42.86 -7.06 6.77
N GLY A 100 42.28 -6.99 7.96
CA GLY A 100 43.00 -7.19 9.21
C GLY A 100 43.45 -8.65 9.33
N PRO A 101 44.56 -8.94 10.02
CA PRO A 101 45.13 -10.27 10.09
C PRO A 101 44.09 -11.26 10.64
N VAL A 102 43.69 -12.21 9.80
CA VAL A 102 42.90 -13.36 10.23
C VAL A 102 43.83 -14.20 11.11
N LYS A 103 43.61 -14.19 12.43
CA LYS A 103 44.31 -15.12 13.33
C LYS A 103 43.82 -16.53 13.01
N ALA A 104 44.65 -17.30 12.32
CA ALA A 104 44.51 -18.75 12.26
C ALA A 104 44.72 -19.30 13.68
N THR A 105 43.66 -19.94 14.20
CA THR A 105 43.72 -20.81 15.38
C THR A 105 44.13 -22.21 14.95
#